data_AF-A0A934HNM5-F1
#
_entry.id   AF-A0A934HNM5-F1
#
_cell.length_a   1.000
_cell.length_b   1.000
_cell.length_c   1.000
_cell.angle_alpha   90.00
_cell.angle_beta   90.00
_cell.angle_gamma   90.00
#
_symmetry.space_group_name_H-M   'P 1'
#
loop_
_entity.id
_entity.type
_entity.pdbx_description
1 polymer ?
#
loop_
_entity_poly.entity_id
_entity_poly.type
_entity_poly.pdbx_seq_one_letter_code
_entity_poly.pdbx_strand_id
1 'polypeptide(L)'
;MSYIKPKMVTSPKSSLSKIVKVHRDEGAGEWSLAELEWDNYIRLGVRWNGDSNNPIGNPQSRGISTWFILPDEIAEAVKEKLKL
;
A
#
# COMPACT_ATOMS: atom_id res chain seq x y z
N MET A 1 -0.55 -14.15 -12.69
CA MET A 1 0.10 -13.11 -11.87
C MET A 1 0.38 -13.71 -10.51
N SER A 2 1.61 -13.60 -10.00
CA SER A 2 1.96 -14.16 -8.68
C SER A 2 1.35 -13.36 -7.52
N TYR A 3 0.91 -12.11 -7.72
CA TYR A 3 0.26 -11.30 -6.68
C TYR A 3 -0.56 -10.15 -7.27
N ILE A 4 -1.44 -9.56 -6.45
CA ILE A 4 -2.20 -8.36 -6.80
C ILE A 4 -1.25 -7.15 -6.85
N LYS A 5 -1.14 -6.51 -8.00
CA LYS A 5 -0.26 -5.34 -8.17
C LYS A 5 -0.70 -4.17 -7.28
N PRO A 6 0.23 -3.40 -6.69
CA PRO A 6 -0.11 -2.33 -5.74
C PRO A 6 -1.10 -1.30 -6.29
N LYS A 7 -0.99 -0.95 -7.58
CA LYS A 7 -1.93 -0.04 -8.26
C LYS A 7 -3.38 -0.54 -8.31
N MET A 8 -3.61 -1.84 -8.10
CA MET A 8 -4.94 -2.46 -8.09
C MET A 8 -5.52 -2.63 -6.68
N VAL A 9 -4.75 -2.30 -5.63
CA VAL A 9 -5.13 -2.48 -4.23
C VAL A 9 -5.97 -1.28 -3.79
N THR A 10 -7.25 -1.28 -4.17
CA THR A 10 -8.14 -0.11 -4.01
C THR A 10 -9.07 -0.21 -2.78
N SER A 11 -8.69 -1.00 -1.79
CA SER A 11 -9.50 -1.25 -0.58
C SER A 11 -8.81 -0.76 0.69
N PRO A 12 -9.59 -0.43 1.74
CA PRO A 12 -11.06 -0.38 1.79
C PRO A 12 -11.63 0.80 1.00
N LYS A 13 -12.67 0.55 0.20
CA LYS A 13 -13.30 1.56 -0.68
C LYS A 13 -13.97 2.72 0.07
N SER A 14 -14.25 2.55 1.36
CA SER A 14 -14.85 3.59 2.21
C SER A 14 -13.88 4.72 2.54
N SER A 15 -12.59 4.41 2.59
CA SER A 15 -11.53 5.34 3.01
C SER A 15 -10.56 5.65 1.90
N LEU A 16 -10.20 4.67 1.08
CA LEU A 16 -9.28 4.85 -0.03
C LEU A 16 -10.04 5.22 -1.31
N SER A 17 -9.97 6.49 -1.70
CA SER A 17 -10.57 6.98 -2.93
C SER A 17 -9.65 6.77 -4.13
N LYS A 18 -8.32 6.88 -3.94
CA LYS A 18 -7.35 6.83 -5.04
C LYS A 18 -5.94 6.39 -4.62
N ILE A 19 -5.27 5.65 -5.50
CA ILE A 19 -3.80 5.49 -5.46
C ILE A 19 -3.19 6.67 -6.23
N VAL A 20 -2.51 7.58 -5.52
CA VAL A 20 -1.92 8.78 -6.13
C VAL A 20 -0.65 8.39 -6.88
N LYS A 21 0.27 7.70 -6.20
CA LYS A 21 1.55 7.27 -6.77
C LYS A 21 2.08 6.05 -6.04
N VAL A 22 2.55 5.05 -6.77
CA VAL A 22 3.31 3.93 -6.19
C VAL A 22 4.79 4.30 -6.27
N HIS A 23 5.44 4.47 -5.12
CA HIS A 23 6.86 4.80 -5.01
C HIS A 23 7.75 3.54 -5.08
N ARG A 24 7.25 2.42 -4.55
CA ARG A 24 7.96 1.13 -4.51
C ARG A 24 6.99 -0.02 -4.82
N ASP A 25 7.43 -0.97 -5.63
CA ASP A 25 6.83 -2.29 -5.84
C ASP A 25 7.98 -3.29 -5.99
N GLU A 26 8.46 -3.85 -4.89
CA GLU A 26 9.67 -4.68 -4.86
C GLU A 26 9.43 -6.13 -5.34
N GLY A 27 8.20 -6.46 -5.77
CA GLY A 27 7.87 -7.77 -6.34
C GLY A 27 7.06 -8.68 -5.43
N ALA A 28 6.95 -9.95 -5.81
CA ALA A 28 6.16 -10.95 -5.08
C ALA A 28 6.83 -11.31 -3.74
N GLY A 29 6.04 -11.41 -2.67
CA GLY A 29 6.51 -11.68 -1.30
C GLY A 29 7.20 -10.50 -0.61
N GLU A 30 7.56 -9.45 -1.36
CA GLU A 30 8.23 -8.25 -0.87
C GLU A 30 7.25 -7.14 -0.49
N TRP A 31 7.70 -5.91 -0.32
CA TRP A 31 6.86 -4.78 0.10
C TRP A 31 6.63 -3.76 -1.01
N SER A 32 5.59 -2.94 -0.80
CA SER A 32 5.26 -1.80 -1.64
C SER A 32 4.94 -0.58 -0.78
N LEU A 33 5.21 0.60 -1.36
CA LEU A 33 4.96 1.91 -0.76
C LEU A 33 4.24 2.79 -1.76
N ALA A 34 3.17 3.43 -1.32
CA ALA A 34 2.39 4.31 -2.17
C ALA A 34 1.85 5.52 -1.42
N GLU A 35 1.73 6.62 -2.13
CA GLU A 35 0.93 7.77 -1.73
C GLU A 35 -0.53 7.54 -2.15
N LEU A 36 -1.43 7.73 -1.20
CA LEU A 36 -2.84 7.35 -1.27
C LEU A 36 -3.70 8.55 -0.87
N GLU A 37 -4.84 8.70 -1.51
CA GLU A 37 -5.90 9.57 -1.02
C GLU A 37 -6.78 8.74 -0.08
N TRP A 38 -6.59 8.97 1.23
CA TRP A 38 -7.21 8.22 2.32
C TRP A 38 -7.99 9.15 3.25
N ASP A 39 -9.29 8.92 3.38
CA ASP A 39 -10.23 9.74 4.15
C ASP A 39 -10.12 11.25 3.80
N ASN A 40 -9.95 11.55 2.50
CA ASN A 40 -9.71 12.89 1.93
C ASN A 40 -8.35 13.54 2.27
N TYR A 41 -7.41 12.79 2.84
CA TYR A 41 -6.04 13.25 3.09
C TYR A 41 -5.04 12.47 2.24
N ILE A 42 -3.94 13.13 1.86
CA ILE A 42 -2.81 12.44 1.24
C ILE A 42 -2.01 11.74 2.33
N ARG A 43 -1.94 10.41 2.26
CA ARG A 43 -1.28 9.55 3.24
C ARG A 43 -0.30 8.60 2.58
N LEU A 44 0.76 8.25 3.31
CA LEU A 44 1.71 7.22 2.87
C LEU A 44 1.25 5.86 3.38
N GLY A 45 1.02 4.92 2.47
CA GLY A 45 0.62 3.55 2.77
C GLY A 45 1.74 2.56 2.44
N VAL A 46 1.89 1.56 3.30
CA VAL A 46 2.81 0.43 3.10
C VAL A 46 2.04 -0.89 3.12
N ARG A 47 2.55 -1.88 2.41
CA ARG A 47 2.04 -3.25 2.46
C ARG A 47 3.09 -4.27 2.07
N TRP A 48 2.89 -5.51 2.51
CA TRP A 48 3.47 -6.71 1.93
C TRP A 48 2.65 -7.15 0.72
N ASN A 49 3.34 -7.41 -0.38
CA ASN A 49 2.83 -8.01 -1.58
C ASN A 49 2.52 -9.49 -1.33
N GLY A 50 1.61 -10.03 -2.16
CA GLY A 50 1.37 -11.46 -2.17
C GLY A 50 2.46 -12.22 -2.91
N ASP A 51 2.30 -13.54 -2.99
CA ASP A 51 3.10 -14.45 -3.80
C ASP A 51 2.24 -15.62 -4.33
N SER A 52 2.86 -16.61 -4.96
CA SER A 52 2.15 -17.77 -5.53
C SER A 52 1.33 -18.56 -4.50
N ASN A 53 1.72 -18.54 -3.22
CA ASN A 53 1.04 -19.26 -2.14
C ASN A 53 -0.03 -18.38 -1.47
N ASN A 54 0.23 -17.07 -1.39
CA ASN A 54 -0.71 -16.08 -0.87
C ASN A 54 -0.78 -14.84 -1.79
N PRO A 55 -1.60 -14.86 -2.85
CA PRO A 55 -1.61 -13.76 -3.83
C PRO A 55 -2.13 -12.43 -3.30
N ILE A 56 -2.83 -12.44 -2.15
CA ILE A 56 -3.49 -11.28 -1.56
C ILE A 56 -2.48 -10.36 -0.88
N GLY A 57 -1.45 -10.91 -0.24
CA GLY A 57 -0.49 -10.19 0.59
C GLY A 57 -1.09 -9.69 1.91
N ASN A 58 -0.42 -8.73 2.57
CA ASN A 58 -0.83 -8.18 3.85
C ASN A 58 -0.57 -6.66 3.94
N PRO A 59 -1.40 -5.87 4.65
CA PRO A 59 -2.58 -6.31 5.38
C PRO A 59 -3.73 -6.70 4.45
N GLN A 60 -4.69 -7.43 5.02
CA GLN A 60 -5.95 -7.73 4.37
C GLN A 60 -7.10 -7.59 5.37
N SER A 61 -8.28 -7.26 4.85
CA SER A 61 -9.54 -7.25 5.60
C SER A 61 -10.53 -8.16 4.91
N ARG A 62 -10.98 -9.22 5.59
CA ARG A 62 -11.95 -10.21 5.07
C ARG A 62 -11.56 -10.81 3.71
N GLY A 63 -10.28 -11.13 3.50
CA GLY A 63 -9.79 -11.68 2.22
C GLY A 63 -9.50 -10.63 1.14
N ILE A 64 -9.68 -9.34 1.45
CA ILE A 64 -9.46 -8.24 0.50
C ILE A 64 -8.16 -7.56 0.86
N SER A 65 -7.28 -7.40 -0.13
CA SER A 65 -5.98 -6.77 0.07
C SER A 65 -6.13 -5.27 0.37
N THR A 66 -5.45 -4.77 1.40
CA THR A 66 -5.54 -3.37 1.85
C THR A 66 -4.14 -2.76 2.07
N TRP A 67 -4.10 -1.52 2.56
CA TRP A 67 -2.90 -0.81 2.94
C TRP A 67 -2.83 -0.62 4.46
N PHE A 68 -1.63 -0.61 5.02
CA PHE A 68 -1.38 -0.05 6.34
C PHE A 68 -0.98 1.42 6.15
N ILE A 69 -1.80 2.33 6.65
CA ILE A 69 -1.49 3.76 6.61
C ILE A 69 -0.47 4.08 7.70
N LEU A 70 0.66 4.64 7.29
CA LEU A 70 1.71 5.03 8.24
C LEU A 70 1.23 6.23 9.07
N PRO A 71 1.48 6.23 10.39
CA PRO A 71 1.38 7.43 11.22
C PRO A 71 2.23 8.56 10.62
N ASP A 72 1.77 9.80 10.78
CA ASP A 72 2.37 10.95 10.11
C ASP A 72 3.87 11.10 10.47
N GLU A 73 4.26 10.89 11.73
CA GLU A 73 5.67 10.98 12.13
C GLU A 73 6.58 9.95 11.44
N ILE A 74 6.05 8.74 11.18
CA ILE A 74 6.78 7.68 10.48
C ILE A 74 6.80 7.98 8.97
N ALA A 75 5.67 8.45 8.43
CA ALA A 75 5.56 8.81 7.02
C ALA A 75 6.57 9.91 6.65
N GLU A 76 6.70 10.95 7.47
CA GLU A 76 7.66 12.04 7.23
C GLU A 76 9.11 11.55 7.28
N ALA A 77 9.48 10.73 8.27
CA ALA A 77 10.82 10.14 8.33
C ALA A 77 11.14 9.27 7.09
N VAL A 78 10.17 8.52 6.59
CA VAL A 78 10.32 7.71 5.37
C VAL A 78 10.46 8.60 4.13
N LYS A 79 9.63 9.64 3.98
CA LYS A 79 9.71 10.58 2.86
C LYS A 79 11.05 11.29 2.81
N GLU A 80 11.55 11.78 3.95
CA GLU A 80 12.87 12.41 4.04
C GLU A 80 13.97 11.42 3.64
N LYS A 81 13.95 10.21 4.21
CA LYS A 81 14.98 9.20 3.96
C LYS A 81 15.01 8.73 2.50
N LEU A 82 13.84 8.58 1.89
CA LEU A 82 13.69 8.07 0.53
C LEU A 82 13.61 9.18 -0.53
N LYS A 83 13.60 10.46 -0.11
CA LYS A 83 13.46 11.66 -0.96
C LYS A 83 12.22 11.59 -1.86
N LEU A 84 11.08 11.29 -1.24
CA LEU A 84 9.78 11.14 -1.94
C LEU A 84 9.12 12.49 -2.25
#